data_AF-A0A963G5X2-F1
#
_entry.id   AF-A0A963G5X2-F1
#
_cell.length_a   1.000
_cell.length_b   1.000
_cell.length_c   1.000
_cell.angle_alpha   90.00
_cell.angle_beta   90.00
_cell.angle_gamma   90.00
#
_symmetry.space_group_name_H-M   'P 1'
#
loop_
_entity.id
_entity.type
_entity.pdbx_description
1 polymer ?
#
loop_
_entity_poly.entity_id
_entity_poly.type
_entity_poly.pdbx_seq_one_letter_code
_entity_poly.pdbx_strand_id
1 'polypeptide(L)'
;MEKLLKITGFLPFILIIFFNAFVDLGHKILIQNTVFKIYDGQTQIILTAIVNALILLPFVLLFSPAGFLADKYRKPKVMQISAAAAVGLTLLITLSYYLGWFHFSFGLTFLLAVQSAFYSPAKYGYIKELTGKERLTAANAAVQAVTIVAILSGIFVFSVLFEQGLAGVAYRSESQVLQAIAPLGWVLVVCSLLEFLLTLKLQPTPAEAPDRRFEWQDYGSGRYLRGNFGKLLDNRVIWLSIVGLSVFWGISQVVLAAFPAFAKESLALTNTVVIQGLMACSGIGIIVGSLLAGKASKHHIETGLVPLGALGIVAALFFLPQISSNGLLVIDFLLLGISGGLFIVPLNALIQFHARDSELGTVLAGNNWVQNLVMLGFLGLTVLFAVKGIESAGLLHLLTLTALVGAVYTVYQLPQSLVRLVIARLFASTHRIEVLGFDNLPGQGGVLMLGNHISWLDWAMIQIACPRPVRFVMHRGIYQRWYLKWFLDLFGVIPIAGGNSKESLNRINELLRAGEVVCLFPEGAISR
;
A
#
# COMPACT_ATOMS: atom_id res chain seq x y z
N MET A 1 19.12 -1.04 -3.61
CA MET A 1 18.61 -1.36 -4.96
C MET A 1 19.55 -2.28 -5.72
N GLU A 2 20.86 -2.02 -5.76
CA GLU A 2 21.85 -2.88 -6.46
C GLU A 2 21.78 -4.37 -6.08
N LYS A 3 21.63 -4.70 -4.80
CA LYS A 3 21.51 -6.11 -4.35
C LYS A 3 20.24 -6.80 -4.85
N LEU A 4 19.18 -6.07 -5.16
CA LEU A 4 17.93 -6.62 -5.73
C LEU A 4 18.07 -6.85 -7.23
N LEU A 5 18.70 -5.91 -7.94
CA LEU A 5 18.97 -6.04 -9.38
C LEU A 5 19.88 -7.23 -9.70
N LYS A 6 20.71 -7.66 -8.74
CA LYS A 6 21.50 -8.90 -8.84
C LYS A 6 20.69 -10.19 -8.73
N ILE A 7 19.43 -10.13 -8.28
CA ILE A 7 18.56 -11.30 -8.21
C ILE A 7 18.08 -11.63 -9.63
N THR A 8 18.41 -12.84 -10.10
CA THR A 8 17.98 -13.33 -11.42
C THR A 8 16.46 -13.29 -11.53
N GLY A 9 15.94 -12.59 -12.55
CA GLY A 9 14.49 -12.45 -12.77
C GLY A 9 13.85 -11.21 -12.12
N PHE A 10 14.55 -10.46 -11.27
CA PHE A 10 14.00 -9.26 -10.63
C PHE A 10 13.83 -8.08 -11.60
N LEU A 11 14.80 -7.83 -12.48
CA LEU A 11 14.67 -6.77 -13.49
C LEU A 11 13.49 -7.03 -14.46
N PRO A 12 13.35 -8.22 -15.07
CA PRO A 12 12.16 -8.57 -15.85
C PRO A 12 10.87 -8.35 -15.05
N PHE A 13 10.81 -8.79 -13.80
CA PHE A 13 9.64 -8.61 -12.94
C PHE A 13 9.25 -7.13 -12.75
N ILE A 14 10.22 -6.26 -12.47
CA ILE A 14 9.98 -4.83 -12.32
C ILE A 14 9.48 -4.18 -13.63
N LEU A 15 10.05 -4.56 -14.77
CA LEU A 15 9.61 -4.05 -16.07
C LEU A 15 8.18 -4.52 -16.43
N ILE A 16 7.82 -5.77 -16.11
CA ILE A 16 6.45 -6.26 -16.28
C ILE A 16 5.47 -5.41 -15.45
N ILE A 17 5.80 -5.10 -14.20
CA ILE A 17 4.97 -4.24 -13.35
C ILE A 17 4.81 -2.84 -13.95
N PHE A 18 5.88 -2.28 -14.51
CA PHE A 18 5.82 -0.99 -15.18
C PHE A 18 4.85 -1.03 -16.36
N PHE A 19 5.03 -1.97 -17.29
CA PHE A 19 4.18 -2.05 -18.48
C PHE A 19 2.72 -2.34 -18.15
N ASN A 20 2.46 -3.24 -17.18
CA ASN A 20 1.10 -3.55 -16.74
C ASN A 20 0.37 -2.28 -16.24
N ALA A 21 0.98 -1.54 -15.31
CA ALA A 21 0.37 -0.31 -14.79
C ALA A 21 0.28 0.81 -15.86
N PHE A 22 1.25 0.90 -16.76
CA PHE A 22 1.27 1.89 -17.84
C PHE A 22 0.15 1.65 -18.87
N VAL A 23 -0.09 0.39 -19.25
CA VAL A 23 -1.16 -0.01 -20.19
C VAL A 23 -2.54 0.19 -19.57
N ASP A 24 -2.76 -0.31 -18.35
CA ASP A 24 -4.04 -0.19 -17.63
C ASP A 24 -4.46 1.28 -17.53
N LEU A 25 -3.52 2.15 -17.18
CA LEU A 25 -3.78 3.56 -17.06
C LEU A 25 -3.87 4.28 -18.40
N GLY A 26 -3.10 3.86 -19.40
CA GLY A 26 -3.13 4.46 -20.73
C GLY A 26 -4.51 4.39 -21.36
N HIS A 27 -5.11 3.20 -21.37
CA HIS A 27 -6.47 3.03 -21.88
C HIS A 27 -7.49 3.88 -21.11
N LYS A 28 -7.41 3.86 -19.77
CA LYS A 28 -8.28 4.67 -18.91
C LYS A 28 -8.21 6.16 -19.28
N ILE A 29 -7.00 6.70 -19.43
CA ILE A 29 -6.78 8.11 -19.72
C ILE A 29 -7.31 8.49 -21.11
N LEU A 30 -7.13 7.65 -22.12
CA LEU A 30 -7.68 7.90 -23.46
C LEU A 30 -9.22 7.97 -23.44
N ILE A 31 -9.87 7.07 -22.70
CA ILE A 31 -11.34 7.08 -22.54
C ILE A 31 -11.79 8.29 -21.72
N GLN A 32 -11.12 8.58 -20.62
CA GLN A 32 -11.45 9.72 -19.76
C GLN A 32 -11.27 11.06 -20.48
N ASN A 33 -10.21 11.23 -21.27
CA ASN A 33 -9.97 12.43 -22.07
C ASN A 33 -10.99 12.56 -23.21
N THR A 34 -11.39 11.45 -23.83
CA THR A 34 -12.49 11.44 -24.81
C THR A 34 -13.79 11.94 -24.19
N VAL A 35 -14.16 11.40 -23.02
CA VAL A 35 -15.34 11.86 -22.26
C VAL A 35 -15.24 13.35 -21.95
N PHE A 36 -14.06 13.81 -21.52
CA PHE A 36 -13.81 15.20 -21.16
C PHE A 36 -13.94 16.17 -22.35
N LYS A 37 -13.58 15.76 -23.57
CA LYS A 37 -13.61 16.62 -24.76
C LYS A 37 -15.00 16.72 -25.42
N ILE A 38 -15.85 15.71 -25.24
CA ILE A 38 -17.15 15.62 -25.93
C ILE A 38 -18.32 15.98 -25.02
N TYR A 39 -18.26 15.60 -23.74
CA TYR A 39 -19.33 15.84 -22.79
C TYR A 39 -18.98 16.99 -21.85
N ASP A 40 -19.96 17.84 -21.58
CA ASP A 40 -19.90 18.89 -20.57
C ASP A 40 -20.88 18.63 -19.41
N GLY A 41 -20.64 19.30 -18.29
CA GLY A 41 -21.57 19.35 -17.16
C GLY A 41 -21.80 17.98 -16.49
N GLN A 42 -23.06 17.65 -16.21
CA GLN A 42 -23.40 16.48 -15.39
C GLN A 42 -23.03 15.15 -16.06
N THR A 43 -23.20 15.03 -17.37
CA THR A 43 -22.92 13.78 -18.11
C THR A 43 -21.45 13.40 -18.04
N GLN A 44 -20.56 14.38 -18.19
CA GLN A 44 -19.11 14.22 -18.06
C GLN A 44 -18.71 13.70 -16.67
N ILE A 45 -19.30 14.26 -15.62
CA ILE A 45 -19.06 13.86 -14.23
C ILE A 45 -19.49 12.41 -14.01
N ILE A 46 -20.70 12.04 -14.46
CA ILE A 46 -21.24 10.69 -14.32
C ILE A 46 -20.37 9.67 -15.07
N LEU A 47 -20.05 9.92 -16.34
CA LEU A 47 -19.24 9.00 -17.15
C LEU A 47 -17.84 8.82 -16.55
N THR A 48 -17.22 9.90 -16.07
CA THR A 48 -15.92 9.83 -15.37
C THR A 48 -16.00 9.00 -14.08
N ALA A 49 -17.08 9.15 -13.31
CA ALA A 49 -17.32 8.33 -12.12
C ALA A 49 -17.52 6.85 -12.48
N ILE A 50 -18.24 6.55 -13.56
CA ILE A 50 -18.43 5.19 -14.05
C ILE A 50 -17.09 4.58 -14.48
N VAL A 51 -16.25 5.30 -15.24
CA VAL A 51 -14.90 4.80 -15.62
C VAL A 51 -14.09 4.42 -14.38
N ASN A 52 -14.10 5.25 -13.34
CA ASN A 52 -13.41 4.93 -12.08
C ASN A 52 -14.02 3.70 -11.41
N ALA A 53 -15.35 3.56 -11.38
CA ALA A 53 -16.03 2.40 -10.81
C ALA A 53 -15.71 1.10 -11.59
N LEU A 54 -15.66 1.15 -12.93
CA LEU A 54 -15.36 -0.01 -13.77
C LEU A 54 -13.97 -0.59 -13.50
N ILE A 55 -13.04 0.21 -12.99
CA ILE A 55 -11.68 -0.24 -12.64
C ILE A 55 -11.64 -0.90 -11.26
N LEU A 56 -12.45 -0.43 -10.31
CA LEU A 56 -12.46 -0.93 -8.93
C LEU A 56 -13.35 -2.18 -8.79
N LEU A 57 -14.46 -2.23 -9.53
CA LEU A 57 -15.49 -3.28 -9.42
C LEU A 57 -14.95 -4.71 -9.62
N PRO A 58 -14.07 -5.00 -10.62
CA PRO A 58 -13.55 -6.35 -10.80
C PRO A 58 -12.80 -6.89 -9.58
N PHE A 59 -12.06 -6.06 -8.85
CA PHE A 59 -11.37 -6.48 -7.64
C PHE A 59 -12.33 -6.86 -6.51
N VAL A 60 -13.53 -6.26 -6.49
CA VAL A 60 -14.59 -6.62 -5.54
C VAL A 60 -15.27 -7.93 -5.97
N LEU A 61 -15.61 -8.06 -7.25
CA LEU A 61 -16.35 -9.21 -7.75
C LEU A 61 -15.49 -10.49 -7.79
N LEU A 62 -14.22 -10.38 -8.17
CA LEU A 62 -13.38 -11.53 -8.48
C LEU A 62 -12.45 -11.94 -7.33
N PHE A 63 -12.71 -11.51 -6.10
CA PHE A 63 -11.90 -11.85 -4.93
C PHE A 63 -11.65 -13.38 -4.82
N SER A 64 -12.72 -14.18 -4.71
CA SER A 64 -12.58 -15.63 -4.50
C SER A 64 -11.92 -16.36 -5.68
N PRO A 65 -12.30 -16.11 -6.95
CA PRO A 65 -11.62 -16.70 -8.10
C PRO A 65 -10.14 -16.28 -8.19
N ALA A 66 -9.83 -14.99 -8.02
CA ALA A 66 -8.46 -14.50 -8.13
C ALA A 66 -7.55 -15.07 -7.04
N GLY A 67 -8.03 -15.14 -5.80
CA GLY A 67 -7.34 -15.79 -4.69
C GLY A 67 -7.07 -17.27 -4.96
N PHE A 68 -8.09 -18.00 -5.43
CA PHE A 68 -7.98 -19.42 -5.75
C PHE A 68 -6.97 -19.69 -6.87
N LEU A 69 -7.03 -18.96 -7.98
CA LEU A 69 -6.10 -19.16 -9.10
C LEU A 69 -4.67 -18.86 -8.68
N ALA A 70 -4.47 -17.80 -7.89
CA ALA A 70 -3.16 -17.44 -7.38
C ALA A 70 -2.59 -18.51 -6.43
N ASP A 71 -3.41 -19.14 -5.58
CA ASP A 71 -2.95 -20.20 -4.67
C ASP A 71 -2.77 -21.57 -5.35
N LYS A 72 -3.59 -21.88 -6.36
CA LYS A 72 -3.54 -23.17 -7.06
C LYS A 72 -2.38 -23.26 -8.04
N TYR A 73 -2.20 -22.23 -8.87
CA TYR A 73 -1.23 -22.24 -9.96
C TYR A 73 0.04 -21.47 -9.57
N ARG A 74 1.14 -21.80 -10.24
CA ARG A 74 2.41 -21.07 -10.08
C ARG A 74 2.19 -19.59 -10.42
N LYS A 75 2.62 -18.67 -9.55
CA LYS A 75 2.38 -17.23 -9.74
C LYS A 75 2.87 -16.72 -11.11
N PRO A 76 4.05 -17.12 -11.63
CA PRO A 76 4.49 -16.75 -12.99
C PRO A 76 3.51 -17.18 -14.08
N LYS A 77 2.86 -18.35 -13.94
CA LYS A 77 1.92 -18.84 -14.95
C LYS A 77 0.64 -18.03 -14.96
N VAL A 78 0.13 -17.65 -13.78
CA VAL A 78 -1.01 -16.73 -13.66
C VAL A 78 -0.68 -15.39 -14.32
N MET A 79 0.49 -14.82 -14.01
CA MET A 79 0.97 -13.58 -14.62
C MET A 79 1.10 -13.68 -16.15
N GLN A 80 1.65 -14.77 -16.68
CA GLN A 80 1.76 -15.00 -18.13
C GLN A 80 0.41 -15.05 -18.84
N ILE A 81 -0.57 -15.76 -18.27
CA ILE A 81 -1.92 -15.87 -18.85
C ILE A 81 -2.61 -14.51 -18.81
N SER A 82 -2.52 -13.81 -17.68
CA SER A 82 -3.05 -12.46 -17.54
C SER A 82 -2.40 -11.48 -18.53
N ALA A 83 -1.09 -11.54 -18.74
CA ALA A 83 -0.41 -10.67 -19.72
C ALA A 83 -0.81 -11.02 -21.17
N ALA A 84 -0.96 -12.30 -21.51
CA ALA A 84 -1.46 -12.71 -22.81
C ALA A 84 -2.91 -12.22 -23.06
N ALA A 85 -3.77 -12.29 -22.04
CA ALA A 85 -5.11 -11.73 -22.10
C ALA A 85 -5.10 -10.20 -22.32
N ALA A 86 -4.17 -9.48 -21.68
CA ALA A 86 -3.99 -8.05 -21.90
C ALA A 86 -3.59 -7.70 -23.34
N VAL A 87 -2.76 -8.52 -24.00
CA VAL A 87 -2.46 -8.36 -25.44
C VAL A 87 -3.74 -8.51 -26.29
N GLY A 88 -4.53 -9.54 -26.04
CA GLY A 88 -5.82 -9.73 -26.73
C GLY A 88 -6.77 -8.55 -26.51
N LEU A 89 -6.92 -8.09 -25.27
CA LEU A 89 -7.78 -6.95 -24.93
C LEU A 89 -7.29 -5.65 -25.57
N THR A 90 -5.98 -5.37 -25.56
CA THR A 90 -5.42 -4.17 -26.20
C THR A 90 -5.56 -4.20 -27.73
N LEU A 91 -5.52 -5.37 -28.38
CA LEU A 91 -5.87 -5.51 -29.79
C LEU A 91 -7.34 -5.20 -30.06
N LEU A 92 -8.26 -5.70 -29.21
CA LEU A 92 -9.69 -5.38 -29.31
C LEU A 92 -9.97 -3.88 -29.06
N ILE A 93 -9.29 -3.28 -28.09
CA ILE A 93 -9.35 -1.84 -27.81
C ILE A 93 -8.89 -1.08 -29.06
N THR A 94 -7.75 -1.44 -29.63
CA THR A 94 -7.20 -0.79 -30.84
C THR A 94 -8.17 -0.90 -32.01
N LEU A 95 -8.74 -2.09 -32.24
CA LEU A 95 -9.76 -2.29 -33.27
C LEU A 95 -10.98 -1.38 -33.04
N SER A 96 -11.45 -1.30 -31.79
CA SER A 96 -12.59 -0.45 -31.43
C SER A 96 -12.31 1.04 -31.66
N TYR A 97 -11.05 1.48 -31.53
CA TYR A 97 -10.66 2.87 -31.80
C TYR A 97 -10.78 3.20 -33.29
N TYR A 98 -10.25 2.34 -34.17
CA TYR A 98 -10.38 2.51 -35.62
C TYR A 98 -11.83 2.47 -36.10
N LEU A 99 -12.67 1.65 -35.48
CA LEU A 99 -14.10 1.54 -35.81
C LEU A 99 -14.96 2.63 -35.14
N GLY A 100 -14.39 3.45 -34.25
CA GLY A 100 -15.12 4.49 -33.51
C GLY A 100 -16.14 3.94 -32.51
N TRP A 101 -15.98 2.71 -32.04
CA TRP A 101 -16.91 2.03 -31.12
C TRP A 101 -16.68 2.43 -29.66
N PHE A 102 -17.02 3.68 -29.31
CA PHE A 102 -16.79 4.25 -27.98
C PHE A 102 -17.36 3.39 -26.85
N HIS A 103 -18.64 3.02 -26.89
CA HIS A 103 -19.26 2.26 -25.80
C HIS A 103 -18.63 0.87 -25.61
N PHE A 104 -18.22 0.22 -26.69
CA PHE A 104 -17.52 -1.05 -26.62
C PHE A 104 -16.14 -0.87 -25.98
N SER A 105 -15.41 0.14 -26.41
CA SER A 105 -14.12 0.50 -25.80
C SER A 105 -14.24 0.91 -24.34
N PHE A 106 -15.31 1.61 -23.98
CA PHE A 106 -15.61 1.99 -22.61
C PHE A 106 -15.85 0.75 -21.75
N GLY A 107 -16.60 -0.23 -22.26
CA GLY A 107 -16.77 -1.54 -21.62
C GLY A 107 -15.48 -2.36 -21.51
N LEU A 108 -14.56 -2.24 -22.48
CA LEU A 108 -13.25 -2.90 -22.42
C LEU A 108 -12.38 -2.41 -21.25
N THR A 109 -12.65 -1.22 -20.69
CA THR A 109 -12.01 -0.75 -19.44
C THR A 109 -12.29 -1.73 -18.28
N PHE A 110 -13.51 -2.24 -18.18
CA PHE A 110 -13.87 -3.24 -17.17
C PHE A 110 -13.15 -4.57 -17.39
N LEU A 111 -13.07 -5.03 -18.65
CA LEU A 111 -12.41 -6.31 -18.97
C LEU A 111 -10.89 -6.24 -18.74
N LEU A 112 -10.27 -5.08 -18.99
CA LEU A 112 -8.87 -4.87 -18.65
C LEU A 112 -8.67 -4.93 -17.12
N ALA A 113 -9.53 -4.28 -16.35
CA ALA A 113 -9.47 -4.36 -14.88
C ALA A 113 -9.80 -5.76 -14.32
N VAL A 114 -10.61 -6.58 -15.01
CA VAL A 114 -10.79 -8.01 -14.71
C VAL A 114 -9.46 -8.75 -14.82
N GLN A 115 -8.68 -8.51 -15.87
CA GLN A 115 -7.35 -9.08 -16.02
C GLN A 115 -6.42 -8.64 -14.87
N SER A 116 -6.43 -7.36 -14.49
CA SER A 116 -5.62 -6.83 -13.39
C SER A 116 -6.02 -7.42 -12.03
N ALA A 117 -7.30 -7.75 -11.84
CA ALA A 117 -7.80 -8.40 -10.62
C ALA A 117 -7.21 -9.80 -10.41
N PHE A 118 -7.04 -10.59 -11.49
CA PHE A 118 -6.33 -11.88 -11.43
C PHE A 118 -4.81 -11.72 -11.30
N TYR A 119 -4.25 -10.69 -11.94
CA TYR A 119 -2.82 -10.45 -11.95
C TYR A 119 -2.28 -9.98 -10.58
N SER A 120 -3.03 -9.14 -9.86
CA SER A 120 -2.56 -8.47 -8.64
C SER A 120 -2.14 -9.42 -7.50
N PRO A 121 -2.93 -10.45 -7.11
CA PRO A 121 -2.51 -11.39 -6.07
C PRO A 121 -1.27 -12.22 -6.46
N ALA A 122 -1.15 -12.58 -7.75
CA ALA A 122 0.03 -13.28 -8.27
C ALA A 122 1.28 -12.39 -8.23
N LYS A 123 1.15 -11.12 -8.65
CA LYS A 123 2.22 -10.11 -8.59
C LYS A 123 2.78 -9.97 -7.17
N TYR A 124 1.92 -9.70 -6.18
CA TYR A 124 2.37 -9.49 -4.80
C TYR A 124 2.86 -10.77 -4.13
N GLY A 125 2.29 -11.93 -4.48
CA GLY A 125 2.76 -13.23 -4.00
C GLY A 125 4.17 -13.56 -4.51
N TYR A 126 4.42 -13.29 -5.80
CA TYR A 126 5.71 -13.56 -6.43
C TYR A 126 6.87 -12.72 -5.84
N ILE A 127 6.60 -11.55 -5.25
CA ILE A 127 7.63 -10.76 -4.54
C ILE A 127 8.29 -11.60 -3.45
N LYS A 128 7.49 -12.30 -2.65
CA LYS A 128 7.95 -13.14 -1.53
C LYS A 128 8.76 -14.33 -2.05
N GLU A 129 8.28 -14.97 -3.11
CA GLU A 129 8.96 -16.12 -3.75
C GLU A 129 10.32 -15.72 -4.34
N LEU A 130 10.41 -14.54 -4.97
CA LEU A 130 11.61 -14.08 -5.66
C LEU A 130 12.69 -13.53 -4.71
N THR A 131 12.28 -12.85 -3.64
CA THR A 131 13.20 -12.07 -2.78
C THR A 131 13.39 -12.65 -1.39
N GLY A 132 12.59 -13.65 -1.01
CA GLY A 132 12.58 -14.22 0.33
C GLY A 132 12.03 -13.24 1.39
N LYS A 133 12.01 -13.70 2.64
CA LYS A 133 11.46 -12.92 3.76
C LYS A 133 12.34 -11.73 4.16
N GLU A 134 13.66 -11.85 4.00
CA GLU A 134 14.64 -10.83 4.44
C GLU A 134 14.55 -9.53 3.63
N ARG A 135 14.27 -9.63 2.33
CA ARG A 135 14.29 -8.47 1.41
C ARG A 135 12.90 -8.02 0.99
N LEU A 136 11.87 -8.55 1.64
CA LEU A 136 10.47 -8.36 1.29
C LEU A 136 10.06 -6.89 1.26
N THR A 137 10.47 -6.10 2.27
CA THR A 137 10.12 -4.67 2.33
C THR A 137 10.85 -3.86 1.26
N ALA A 138 12.13 -4.14 1.02
CA ALA A 138 12.90 -3.49 -0.04
C ALA A 138 12.37 -3.82 -1.44
N ALA A 139 11.86 -5.04 -1.65
CA ALA A 139 11.21 -5.43 -2.89
C ALA A 139 9.85 -4.73 -3.06
N ASN A 140 9.01 -4.71 -2.01
CA ASN A 140 7.74 -3.97 -2.02
C ASN A 140 7.95 -2.47 -2.27
N ALA A 141 8.99 -1.87 -1.69
CA ALA A 141 9.38 -0.48 -1.95
C ALA A 141 9.68 -0.23 -3.43
N ALA A 142 10.46 -1.11 -4.07
CA ALA A 142 10.81 -0.98 -5.48
C ALA A 142 9.57 -1.16 -6.39
N VAL A 143 8.74 -2.17 -6.11
CA VAL A 143 7.48 -2.40 -6.81
C VAL A 143 6.57 -1.18 -6.71
N GLN A 144 6.38 -0.65 -5.50
CA GLN A 144 5.54 0.53 -5.27
C GLN A 144 6.06 1.75 -6.03
N ALA A 145 7.36 2.05 -5.93
CA ALA A 145 7.97 3.17 -6.65
C ALA A 145 7.77 3.04 -8.17
N VAL A 146 8.02 1.86 -8.73
CA VAL A 146 7.88 1.62 -10.18
C VAL A 146 6.43 1.72 -10.63
N THR A 147 5.48 1.20 -9.85
CA THR A 147 4.05 1.37 -10.15
C THR A 147 3.67 2.85 -10.19
N ILE A 148 4.14 3.68 -9.25
CA ILE A 148 3.83 5.11 -9.26
C ILE A 148 4.51 5.83 -10.44
N VAL A 149 5.75 5.47 -10.79
CA VAL A 149 6.42 6.00 -11.99
C VAL A 149 5.64 5.63 -13.25
N ALA A 150 5.17 4.38 -13.37
CA ALA A 150 4.34 3.94 -14.48
C ALA A 150 3.01 4.71 -14.55
N ILE A 151 2.37 4.96 -13.42
CA ILE A 151 1.12 5.73 -13.34
C ILE A 151 1.35 7.18 -13.79
N LEU A 152 2.33 7.88 -13.22
CA LEU A 152 2.59 9.28 -13.57
C LEU A 152 3.02 9.43 -15.03
N SER A 153 3.90 8.56 -15.52
CA SER A 153 4.33 8.57 -16.92
C SER A 153 3.18 8.19 -17.86
N GLY A 154 2.31 7.24 -17.50
CA GLY A 154 1.13 6.88 -18.28
C GLY A 154 0.18 8.05 -18.45
N ILE A 155 -0.17 8.74 -17.36
CA ILE A 155 -1.04 9.93 -17.40
C ILE A 155 -0.45 10.98 -18.35
N PHE A 156 0.84 11.26 -18.19
CA PHE A 156 1.52 12.28 -18.99
C PHE A 156 1.62 11.89 -20.47
N VAL A 157 2.19 10.74 -20.78
CA VAL A 157 2.44 10.29 -22.16
C VAL A 157 1.14 10.15 -22.94
N PHE A 158 0.13 9.48 -22.39
CA PHE A 158 -1.13 9.29 -23.12
C PHE A 158 -1.93 10.59 -23.25
N SER A 159 -1.85 11.52 -22.28
CA SER A 159 -2.51 12.82 -22.43
C SER A 159 -1.83 13.70 -23.48
N VAL A 160 -0.50 13.74 -23.51
CA VAL A 160 0.25 14.50 -24.54
C VAL A 160 0.01 13.92 -25.94
N LEU A 161 0.10 12.60 -26.09
CA LEU A 161 -0.15 11.94 -27.37
C LEU A 161 -1.62 12.09 -27.82
N PHE A 162 -2.56 12.11 -26.88
CA PHE A 162 -3.97 12.38 -27.17
C PHE A 162 -4.20 13.79 -27.72
N GLU A 163 -3.66 14.82 -27.08
CA GLU A 163 -3.79 16.20 -27.56
C GLU A 163 -3.08 16.41 -28.91
N GLN A 164 -1.92 15.79 -29.11
CA GLN A 164 -1.22 15.80 -30.41
C GLN A 164 -2.03 15.10 -31.50
N GLY A 165 -2.67 13.97 -31.19
CA GLY A 165 -3.51 13.23 -32.14
C GLY A 165 -4.77 13.99 -32.56
N LEU A 166 -5.25 14.92 -31.73
CA LEU A 166 -6.40 15.78 -32.04
C LEU A 166 -6.01 17.13 -32.65
N ALA A 167 -4.72 17.46 -32.73
CA ALA A 167 -4.27 18.75 -33.23
C ALA A 167 -4.72 18.95 -34.69
N GLY A 168 -5.54 19.98 -34.93
CA GLY A 168 -6.06 20.29 -36.26
C GLY A 168 -7.18 19.37 -36.75
N VAL A 169 -7.70 18.47 -35.91
CA VAL A 169 -8.82 17.60 -36.24
C VAL A 169 -10.12 18.19 -35.69
N ALA A 170 -11.11 18.41 -36.54
CA ALA A 170 -12.45 18.78 -36.09
C ALA A 170 -13.20 17.52 -35.62
N TYR A 171 -13.67 17.53 -34.38
CA TYR A 171 -14.45 16.44 -33.79
C TYR A 171 -15.76 16.95 -33.19
N ARG A 172 -16.83 16.17 -33.34
CA ARG A 172 -18.16 16.45 -32.78
C ARG A 172 -18.77 15.26 -32.04
N SER A 173 -18.14 14.09 -32.11
CA SER A 173 -18.59 12.88 -31.43
C SER A 173 -17.40 12.09 -30.89
N GLU A 174 -17.68 11.19 -29.94
CA GLU A 174 -16.68 10.32 -29.32
C GLU A 174 -16.04 9.42 -30.38
N SER A 175 -16.83 8.88 -31.31
CA SER A 175 -16.34 8.05 -32.40
C SER A 175 -15.25 8.73 -33.23
N GLN A 176 -15.40 10.02 -33.54
CA GLN A 176 -14.41 10.78 -34.30
C GLN A 176 -13.13 11.01 -33.50
N VAL A 177 -13.26 11.29 -32.21
CA VAL A 177 -12.11 11.42 -31.30
C VAL A 177 -11.34 10.10 -31.23
N LEU A 178 -12.04 8.98 -31.04
CA LEU A 178 -11.45 7.63 -31.02
C LEU A 178 -10.70 7.30 -32.30
N GLN A 179 -11.27 7.61 -33.45
CA GLN A 179 -10.65 7.36 -34.75
C GLN A 179 -9.38 8.19 -34.94
N ALA A 180 -9.39 9.45 -34.50
CA ALA A 180 -8.22 10.32 -34.55
C ALA A 180 -7.08 9.81 -33.66
N ILE A 181 -7.40 9.30 -32.47
CA ILE A 181 -6.40 8.75 -31.53
C ILE A 181 -6.14 7.26 -31.72
N ALA A 182 -6.73 6.59 -32.72
CA ALA A 182 -6.61 5.16 -32.95
C ALA A 182 -5.16 4.63 -33.01
N PRO A 183 -4.18 5.37 -33.58
CA PRO A 183 -2.78 4.96 -33.53
C PRO A 183 -2.22 4.74 -32.12
N LEU A 184 -2.78 5.39 -31.10
CA LEU A 184 -2.37 5.21 -29.70
C LEU A 184 -2.72 3.83 -29.15
N GLY A 185 -3.71 3.14 -29.75
CA GLY A 185 -4.00 1.74 -29.44
C GLY A 185 -2.79 0.83 -29.68
N TRP A 186 -1.99 1.10 -30.72
CA TRP A 186 -0.77 0.34 -30.99
C TRP A 186 0.31 0.53 -29.93
N VAL A 187 0.37 1.70 -29.28
CA VAL A 187 1.27 1.90 -28.12
C VAL A 187 0.87 0.97 -26.98
N LEU A 188 -0.43 0.84 -26.70
CA LEU A 188 -0.95 -0.11 -25.70
C LEU A 188 -0.59 -1.56 -26.06
N VAL A 189 -0.77 -1.95 -27.32
CA VAL A 189 -0.45 -3.31 -27.82
C VAL A 189 1.04 -3.61 -27.73
N VAL A 190 1.91 -2.67 -28.11
CA VAL A 190 3.36 -2.87 -28.01
C VAL A 190 3.79 -3.03 -26.56
N CYS A 191 3.28 -2.17 -25.65
CA CYS A 191 3.58 -2.29 -24.23
C CYS A 191 3.06 -3.60 -23.61
N SER A 192 1.85 -4.03 -23.93
CA SER A 192 1.28 -5.30 -23.44
C SER A 192 2.02 -6.51 -24.02
N LEU A 193 2.48 -6.44 -25.28
CA LEU A 193 3.31 -7.48 -25.88
C LEU A 193 4.69 -7.56 -25.20
N LEU A 194 5.32 -6.42 -24.92
CA LEU A 194 6.58 -6.39 -24.17
C LEU A 194 6.41 -6.95 -22.76
N GLU A 195 5.32 -6.61 -22.07
CA GLU A 195 4.95 -7.21 -20.78
C GLU A 195 4.88 -8.74 -20.89
N PHE A 196 4.11 -9.26 -21.86
CA PHE A 196 3.97 -10.69 -22.10
C PHE A 196 5.31 -11.37 -22.39
N LEU A 197 6.13 -10.83 -23.30
CA LEU A 197 7.45 -11.39 -23.62
C LEU A 197 8.39 -11.41 -22.41
N LEU A 198 8.32 -10.39 -21.55
CA LEU A 198 9.09 -10.36 -20.31
C LEU A 198 8.58 -11.41 -19.29
N THR A 199 7.28 -11.69 -19.25
CA THR A 199 6.72 -12.73 -18.35
C THR A 199 7.23 -14.14 -18.67
N LEU A 200 7.66 -14.39 -19.91
CA LEU A 200 8.29 -15.66 -20.31
C LEU A 200 9.69 -15.83 -19.70
N LYS A 201 10.32 -14.75 -19.24
CA LYS A 201 11.64 -14.77 -18.56
C LYS A 201 11.53 -14.90 -17.04
N LEU A 202 10.31 -15.00 -16.48
CA LEU A 202 10.12 -15.21 -15.06
C LEU A 202 10.59 -16.60 -14.64
N GLN A 203 11.18 -16.67 -13.44
CA GLN A 203 11.68 -17.92 -12.90
C GLN A 203 10.49 -18.78 -12.46
N PRO A 204 10.45 -20.08 -12.81
CA PRO A 204 9.39 -20.96 -12.36
C PRO A 204 9.48 -21.17 -10.84
N THR A 205 8.34 -21.10 -10.16
CA THR A 205 8.21 -21.40 -8.73
C THR A 205 7.39 -22.68 -8.52
N PRO A 206 7.60 -23.43 -7.42
CA PRO A 206 6.84 -24.64 -7.16
C PRO A 206 5.34 -24.36 -7.04
N ALA A 207 4.50 -25.30 -7.49
CA ALA A 207 3.06 -25.19 -7.31
C ALA A 207 2.68 -25.69 -5.91
N GLU A 208 1.85 -24.95 -5.18
CA GLU A 208 1.57 -25.23 -3.77
C GLU A 208 0.39 -26.20 -3.56
N ALA A 209 -0.55 -26.33 -4.51
CA ALA A 209 -1.73 -27.19 -4.34
C ALA A 209 -2.40 -27.63 -5.67
N PRO A 210 -1.87 -28.66 -6.38
CA PRO A 210 -2.42 -29.10 -7.67
C PRO A 210 -3.85 -29.68 -7.57
N ASP A 211 -4.21 -30.31 -6.44
CA ASP A 211 -5.44 -31.09 -6.30
C ASP A 211 -6.69 -30.27 -5.92
N ARG A 212 -6.55 -28.98 -5.61
CA ARG A 212 -7.71 -28.13 -5.27
C ARG A 212 -8.61 -27.89 -6.48
N ARG A 213 -9.92 -28.10 -6.31
CA ARG A 213 -10.96 -27.76 -7.30
C ARG A 213 -11.74 -26.53 -6.84
N PHE A 214 -12.20 -25.72 -7.80
CA PHE A 214 -13.04 -24.56 -7.53
C PHE A 214 -14.50 -24.94 -7.74
N GLU A 215 -15.32 -24.81 -6.71
CA GLU A 215 -16.72 -25.20 -6.74
C GLU A 215 -17.60 -23.97 -6.98
N TRP A 216 -18.12 -23.81 -8.20
CA TRP A 216 -18.93 -22.65 -8.57
C TRP A 216 -20.21 -22.48 -7.73
N GLN A 217 -20.73 -23.57 -7.16
CA GLN A 217 -21.88 -23.53 -6.24
C GLN A 217 -21.54 -22.80 -4.92
N ASP A 218 -20.32 -22.97 -4.41
CA ASP A 218 -19.82 -22.30 -3.21
C ASP A 218 -19.50 -20.82 -3.44
N TYR A 219 -19.23 -20.45 -4.69
CA TYR A 219 -19.08 -19.06 -5.10
C TYR A 219 -20.45 -18.36 -5.13
N GLY A 220 -21.44 -18.95 -5.80
CA GLY A 220 -22.80 -18.38 -5.88
C GLY A 220 -23.52 -18.29 -4.55
N SER A 221 -23.24 -19.21 -3.61
CA SER A 221 -23.81 -19.20 -2.25
C SER A 221 -23.10 -18.26 -1.27
N GLY A 222 -22.01 -17.59 -1.68
CA GLY A 222 -21.21 -16.71 -0.82
C GLY A 222 -20.36 -17.45 0.24
N ARG A 223 -20.34 -18.78 0.21
CA ARG A 223 -19.56 -19.60 1.17
C ARG A 223 -18.07 -19.34 1.04
N TYR A 224 -17.54 -19.24 -0.18
CA TYR A 224 -16.14 -18.86 -0.39
C TYR A 224 -15.83 -17.46 0.15
N LEU A 225 -16.73 -16.49 -0.05
CA LEU A 225 -16.51 -15.14 0.46
C LEU A 225 -16.38 -15.16 1.99
N ARG A 226 -17.28 -15.84 2.69
CA ARG A 226 -17.26 -15.97 4.15
C ARG A 226 -16.02 -16.70 4.65
N GLY A 227 -15.66 -17.82 4.00
CA GLY A 227 -14.48 -18.60 4.38
C GLY A 227 -13.17 -17.85 4.15
N ASN A 228 -13.03 -17.22 2.98
CA ASN A 228 -11.83 -16.44 2.65
C ASN A 228 -11.71 -15.19 3.51
N PHE A 229 -12.83 -14.53 3.84
CA PHE A 229 -12.83 -13.40 4.76
C PHE A 229 -12.42 -13.81 6.18
N GLY A 230 -12.85 -14.98 6.66
CA GLY A 230 -12.39 -15.55 7.94
C GLY A 230 -10.86 -15.61 8.04
N LYS A 231 -10.19 -16.06 6.97
CA LYS A 231 -8.71 -16.12 6.92
C LYS A 231 -8.03 -14.77 7.09
N LEU A 232 -8.67 -13.68 6.66
CA LEU A 232 -8.13 -12.33 6.85
C LEU A 232 -8.21 -11.91 8.33
N LEU A 233 -9.26 -12.35 9.03
CA LEU A 233 -9.51 -12.02 10.43
C LEU A 233 -8.71 -12.88 11.41
N ASP A 234 -8.34 -14.11 11.01
CA ASP A 234 -7.58 -15.04 11.85
C ASP A 234 -6.23 -14.48 12.31
N ASN A 235 -5.61 -13.61 11.50
CA ASN A 235 -4.37 -12.94 11.86
C ASN A 235 -4.58 -11.44 12.05
N ARG A 236 -4.51 -11.00 13.31
CA ARG A 236 -4.69 -9.60 13.69
C ARG A 236 -3.75 -8.63 12.96
N VAL A 237 -2.50 -9.02 12.69
CA VAL A 237 -1.54 -8.16 11.98
C VAL A 237 -1.94 -7.99 10.52
N ILE A 238 -2.41 -9.05 9.87
CA ILE A 238 -2.94 -8.99 8.49
C ILE A 238 -4.15 -8.06 8.44
N TRP A 239 -5.15 -8.30 9.30
CA TRP A 239 -6.37 -7.48 9.33
C TRP A 239 -6.08 -6.00 9.55
N LEU A 240 -5.27 -5.66 10.56
CA LEU A 240 -4.92 -4.26 10.85
C LEU A 240 -4.15 -3.60 9.71
N SER A 241 -3.29 -4.36 9.01
CA SER A 241 -2.59 -3.85 7.84
C SER A 241 -3.53 -3.57 6.67
N ILE A 242 -4.51 -4.46 6.43
CA ILE A 242 -5.56 -4.28 5.42
C ILE A 242 -6.40 -3.04 5.74
N VAL A 243 -6.83 -2.87 7.00
CA VAL A 243 -7.61 -1.69 7.43
C VAL A 243 -6.81 -0.40 7.20
N GLY A 244 -5.55 -0.36 7.63
CA GLY A 244 -4.68 0.79 7.42
C GLY A 244 -4.54 1.17 5.94
N LEU A 245 -4.21 0.19 5.09
CA LEU A 245 -4.11 0.41 3.63
C LEU A 245 -5.45 0.88 3.02
N SER A 246 -6.57 0.31 3.46
CA SER A 246 -7.90 0.66 2.95
C SER A 246 -8.28 2.09 3.29
N VAL A 247 -8.01 2.54 4.51
CA VAL A 247 -8.23 3.94 4.92
C VAL A 247 -7.33 4.89 4.12
N PHE A 248 -6.05 4.54 3.93
CA PHE A 248 -5.12 5.37 3.13
C PHE A 248 -5.61 5.55 1.69
N TRP A 249 -6.00 4.45 1.01
CA TRP A 249 -6.48 4.53 -0.37
C TRP A 249 -7.85 5.19 -0.47
N GLY A 250 -8.72 5.01 0.53
CA GLY A 250 -9.97 5.76 0.65
C GLY A 250 -9.73 7.27 0.75
N ILE A 251 -8.84 7.71 1.65
CA ILE A 251 -8.43 9.12 1.76
C ILE A 251 -7.86 9.63 0.43
N SER A 252 -6.94 8.88 -0.18
CA SER A 252 -6.31 9.26 -1.45
C SER A 252 -7.34 9.42 -2.58
N GLN A 253 -8.35 8.54 -2.62
CA GLN A 253 -9.45 8.62 -3.59
C GLN A 253 -10.28 9.89 -3.42
N VAL A 254 -10.54 10.30 -2.18
CA VAL A 254 -11.28 11.54 -1.89
C VAL A 254 -10.43 12.76 -2.18
N VAL A 255 -9.15 12.79 -1.81
CA VAL A 255 -8.24 13.89 -2.17
C VAL A 255 -8.18 14.05 -3.69
N LEU A 256 -8.10 12.95 -4.44
CA LEU A 256 -8.11 12.96 -5.91
C LEU A 256 -9.37 13.63 -6.50
N ALA A 257 -10.52 13.39 -5.89
CA ALA A 257 -11.81 13.90 -6.37
C ALA A 257 -12.15 15.31 -5.85
N ALA A 258 -11.84 15.60 -4.58
CA ALA A 258 -12.26 16.81 -3.88
C ALA A 258 -11.26 17.97 -4.02
N PHE A 259 -9.96 17.69 -4.17
CA PHE A 259 -8.96 18.75 -4.26
C PHE A 259 -9.13 19.66 -5.48
N PRO A 260 -9.43 19.17 -6.71
CA PRO A 260 -9.70 20.06 -7.84
C PRO A 260 -10.87 21.01 -7.61
N ALA A 261 -11.92 20.54 -6.92
CA ALA A 261 -13.07 21.38 -6.54
C ALA A 261 -12.66 22.42 -5.50
N PHE A 262 -11.98 22.01 -4.42
CA PHE A 262 -11.42 22.91 -3.40
C PHE A 262 -10.49 23.97 -4.01
N ALA A 263 -9.58 23.59 -4.90
CA ALA A 263 -8.64 24.51 -5.54
C ALA A 263 -9.36 25.57 -6.40
N LYS A 264 -10.48 25.20 -7.03
CA LYS A 264 -11.30 26.13 -7.80
C LYS A 264 -12.12 27.06 -6.89
N GLU A 265 -12.74 26.50 -5.85
CA GLU A 265 -13.64 27.19 -4.92
C GLU A 265 -12.89 28.15 -3.99
N SER A 266 -11.81 27.69 -3.35
CA SER A 266 -11.13 28.39 -2.27
C SER A 266 -9.81 29.05 -2.69
N LEU A 267 -9.15 28.55 -3.74
CA LEU A 267 -7.83 29.07 -4.19
C LEU A 267 -7.91 29.85 -5.50
N ALA A 268 -9.09 29.92 -6.13
CA ALA A 268 -9.31 30.50 -7.47
C ALA A 268 -8.36 29.94 -8.56
N LEU A 269 -7.84 28.72 -8.37
CA LEU A 269 -7.02 28.03 -9.35
C LEU A 269 -7.93 27.39 -10.41
N THR A 270 -7.92 27.95 -11.62
CA THR A 270 -8.69 27.43 -12.75
C THR A 270 -7.86 26.58 -13.71
N ASN A 271 -6.53 26.63 -13.61
CA ASN A 271 -5.64 25.87 -14.47
C ASN A 271 -5.52 24.41 -13.97
N THR A 272 -6.13 23.49 -14.71
CA THR A 272 -6.15 22.05 -14.42
C THR A 272 -4.76 21.42 -14.46
N VAL A 273 -3.85 21.90 -15.32
CA VAL A 273 -2.47 21.40 -15.39
C VAL A 273 -1.72 21.72 -14.10
N VAL A 274 -1.94 22.91 -13.53
CA VAL A 274 -1.34 23.28 -12.23
C VAL A 274 -1.90 22.40 -11.12
N ILE A 275 -3.23 22.22 -11.05
CA ILE A 275 -3.87 21.36 -10.04
C ILE A 275 -3.35 19.93 -10.13
N GLN A 276 -3.33 19.34 -11.32
CA GLN A 276 -2.82 17.99 -11.55
C GLN A 276 -1.32 17.88 -11.24
N GLY A 277 -0.54 18.92 -11.56
CA GLY A 277 0.89 18.99 -11.24
C GLY A 277 1.16 19.02 -9.72
N LEU A 278 0.37 19.80 -8.96
CA LEU A 278 0.42 19.81 -7.49
C LEU A 278 0.14 18.40 -6.94
N MET A 279 -0.93 17.76 -7.40
CA MET A 279 -1.30 16.42 -6.95
C MET A 279 -0.27 15.37 -7.37
N ALA A 280 0.34 15.49 -8.56
CA ALA A 280 1.39 14.60 -9.04
C ALA A 280 2.65 14.64 -8.15
N CYS A 281 2.89 15.74 -7.43
CA CYS A 281 3.95 15.82 -6.43
C CYS A 281 3.77 14.80 -5.31
N SER A 282 2.53 14.42 -4.96
CA SER A 282 2.29 13.32 -4.03
C SER A 282 2.77 11.97 -4.56
N GLY A 283 2.66 11.72 -5.87
CA GLY A 283 3.23 10.53 -6.50
C GLY A 283 4.77 10.50 -6.37
N ILE A 284 5.44 11.64 -6.60
CA ILE A 284 6.89 11.78 -6.37
C ILE A 284 7.21 11.51 -4.90
N GLY A 285 6.41 12.06 -3.99
CA GLY A 285 6.52 11.80 -2.56
C GLY A 285 6.42 10.31 -2.23
N ILE A 286 5.44 9.58 -2.79
CA ILE A 286 5.28 8.13 -2.58
C ILE A 286 6.51 7.37 -3.05
N ILE A 287 7.11 7.75 -4.17
CA ILE A 287 8.37 7.15 -4.66
C ILE A 287 9.46 7.34 -3.60
N VAL A 288 9.69 8.59 -3.16
CA VAL A 288 10.72 8.90 -2.15
C VAL A 288 10.46 8.16 -0.84
N GLY A 289 9.23 8.22 -0.32
CA GLY A 289 8.82 7.53 0.91
C GLY A 289 8.99 6.02 0.83
N SER A 290 8.65 5.42 -0.31
CA SER A 290 8.83 3.98 -0.55
C SER A 290 10.30 3.59 -0.51
N LEU A 291 11.17 4.35 -1.18
CA LEU A 291 12.60 4.10 -1.20
C LEU A 291 13.23 4.28 0.19
N LEU A 292 12.79 5.28 0.96
CA LEU A 292 13.19 5.47 2.36
C LEU A 292 12.77 4.29 3.23
N ALA A 293 11.54 3.81 3.10
CA ALA A 293 11.04 2.65 3.82
C ALA A 293 11.84 1.37 3.50
N GLY A 294 12.16 1.17 2.23
CA GLY A 294 13.00 0.06 1.77
C GLY A 294 14.44 0.13 2.30
N LYS A 295 15.01 1.33 2.43
CA LYS A 295 16.37 1.52 2.99
C LYS A 295 16.40 1.30 4.50
N ALA A 296 15.39 1.77 5.22
CA ALA A 296 15.28 1.57 6.67
C ALA A 296 15.04 0.09 7.02
N SER A 297 14.29 -0.65 6.21
CA SER A 297 13.92 -2.05 6.47
C SER A 297 14.89 -3.09 5.89
N LYS A 298 16.20 -2.87 6.04
CA LYS A 298 17.23 -3.69 5.36
C LYS A 298 17.37 -5.10 5.93
N HIS A 299 17.16 -5.27 7.24
CA HIS A 299 17.36 -6.54 7.96
C HIS A 299 16.05 -7.12 8.51
N HIS A 300 15.07 -6.27 8.82
CA HIS A 300 13.73 -6.63 9.24
C HIS A 300 12.72 -5.59 8.76
N ILE A 301 11.44 -5.91 8.86
CA ILE A 301 10.35 -4.98 8.53
C ILE A 301 10.29 -3.90 9.62
N GLU A 302 10.64 -2.65 9.29
CA GLU A 302 10.60 -1.54 10.25
C GLU A 302 9.17 -1.02 10.47
N THR A 303 8.47 -1.64 11.42
CA THR A 303 7.10 -1.27 11.82
C THR A 303 6.97 0.15 12.36
N GLY A 304 8.06 0.77 12.82
CA GLY A 304 8.06 2.15 13.33
C GLY A 304 7.77 3.20 12.28
N LEU A 305 7.93 2.87 10.99
CA LEU A 305 7.62 3.77 9.89
C LEU A 305 6.11 3.97 9.68
N VAL A 306 5.29 2.99 10.07
CA VAL A 306 3.83 3.03 9.93
C VAL A 306 3.22 4.18 10.76
N PRO A 307 3.43 4.28 12.08
CA PRO A 307 2.91 5.42 12.85
C PRO A 307 3.51 6.76 12.40
N LEU A 308 4.78 6.80 11.99
CA LEU A 308 5.38 8.02 11.46
C LEU A 308 4.68 8.49 10.18
N GLY A 309 4.42 7.58 9.24
CA GLY A 309 3.67 7.86 8.02
C GLY A 309 2.22 8.27 8.33
N ALA A 310 1.56 7.62 9.29
CA ALA A 310 0.19 7.98 9.69
C ALA A 310 0.11 9.42 10.25
N LEU A 311 1.05 9.81 11.12
CA LEU A 311 1.12 11.18 11.65
C LEU A 311 1.43 12.21 10.55
N GLY A 312 2.32 11.86 9.60
CA GLY A 312 2.61 12.72 8.46
C GLY A 312 1.43 12.92 7.51
N ILE A 313 0.61 11.88 7.29
CA ILE A 313 -0.65 12.00 6.54
C ILE A 313 -1.63 12.94 7.24
N VAL A 314 -1.78 12.82 8.57
CA VAL A 314 -2.63 13.73 9.36
C VAL A 314 -2.17 15.16 9.24
N ALA A 315 -0.86 15.42 9.39
CA ALA A 315 -0.30 16.75 9.28
C ALA A 315 -0.58 17.36 7.90
N ALA A 316 -0.32 16.61 6.82
CA ALA A 316 -0.56 17.10 5.47
C ALA A 316 -2.05 17.41 5.23
N LEU A 317 -2.96 16.49 5.57
CA LEU A 317 -4.40 16.73 5.41
C LEU A 317 -4.91 17.91 6.23
N PHE A 318 -4.36 18.12 7.43
CA PHE A 318 -4.72 19.23 8.30
C PHE A 318 -4.32 20.57 7.69
N PHE A 319 -3.10 20.68 7.15
CA PHE A 319 -2.59 21.91 6.55
C PHE A 319 -3.13 22.17 5.14
N LEU A 320 -3.46 21.14 4.36
CA LEU A 320 -3.93 21.25 2.98
C LEU A 320 -5.02 22.32 2.76
N PRO A 321 -6.13 22.36 3.53
CA PRO A 321 -7.18 23.39 3.33
C PRO A 321 -6.77 24.80 3.81
N GLN A 322 -5.66 24.93 4.52
CA GLN A 322 -5.18 26.20 5.10
C GLN A 322 -4.13 26.89 4.22
N ILE A 323 -3.60 26.19 3.21
CA ILE A 323 -2.50 26.68 2.39
C ILE A 323 -3.06 27.34 1.12
N SER A 324 -2.70 28.61 0.91
CA SER A 324 -3.04 29.35 -0.33
C SER A 324 -1.88 29.47 -1.33
N SER A 325 -0.65 29.17 -0.92
CA SER A 325 0.54 29.30 -1.78
C SER A 325 0.83 28.01 -2.53
N ASN A 326 0.96 28.08 -3.87
CA ASN A 326 1.32 26.94 -4.71
C ASN A 326 2.61 26.25 -4.26
N GLY A 327 3.62 27.02 -3.84
CA GLY A 327 4.89 26.45 -3.37
C GLY A 327 4.73 25.62 -2.09
N LEU A 328 3.89 26.09 -1.17
CA LEU A 328 3.57 25.34 0.05
C LEU A 328 2.68 24.13 -0.24
N LEU A 329 1.76 24.21 -1.22
CA LEU A 329 0.97 23.05 -1.66
C LEU A 329 1.85 21.95 -2.26
N VAL A 330 2.89 22.30 -3.04
CA VAL A 330 3.88 21.33 -3.52
C VAL A 330 4.54 20.60 -2.35
N ILE A 331 5.00 21.35 -1.35
CA ILE A 331 5.64 20.79 -0.16
C ILE A 331 4.67 19.89 0.61
N ASP A 332 3.42 20.30 0.75
CA ASP A 332 2.39 19.55 1.47
C ASP A 332 2.01 18.25 0.74
N PHE A 333 1.83 18.28 -0.59
CA PHE A 333 1.61 17.06 -1.37
C PHE A 333 2.83 16.14 -1.36
N LEU A 334 4.05 16.68 -1.39
CA LEU A 334 5.27 15.88 -1.20
C LEU A 334 5.28 15.21 0.17
N LEU A 335 4.92 15.94 1.24
CA LEU A 335 4.81 15.40 2.59
C LEU A 335 3.75 14.29 2.66
N LEU A 336 2.56 14.52 2.12
CA LEU A 336 1.48 13.54 2.02
C LEU A 336 1.98 12.27 1.31
N GLY A 337 2.66 12.44 0.18
CA GLY A 337 3.22 11.35 -0.60
C GLY A 337 4.31 10.57 0.13
N ILE A 338 5.30 11.25 0.70
CA ILE A 338 6.39 10.63 1.48
C ILE A 338 5.80 9.82 2.63
N SER A 339 4.86 10.42 3.36
CA SER A 339 4.16 9.77 4.46
C SER A 339 3.37 8.55 4.01
N GLY A 340 2.70 8.63 2.86
CA GLY A 340 2.04 7.49 2.21
C GLY A 340 3.01 6.36 1.85
N GLY A 341 4.17 6.67 1.28
CA GLY A 341 5.21 5.67 0.98
C GLY A 341 5.76 4.96 2.22
N LEU A 342 6.00 5.72 3.30
CA LEU A 342 6.43 5.20 4.60
C LEU A 342 5.35 4.32 5.27
N PHE A 343 4.08 4.56 4.95
CA PHE A 343 2.95 3.84 5.49
C PHE A 343 2.62 2.56 4.70
N ILE A 344 2.50 2.65 3.37
CA ILE A 344 2.04 1.55 2.50
C ILE A 344 3.04 0.39 2.45
N VAL A 345 4.33 0.70 2.34
CA VAL A 345 5.37 -0.31 2.08
C VAL A 345 5.51 -1.32 3.22
N PRO A 346 5.62 -0.90 4.51
CA PRO A 346 5.68 -1.86 5.60
C PRO A 346 4.38 -2.66 5.77
N LEU A 347 3.21 -2.05 5.56
CA LEU A 347 1.93 -2.75 5.70
C LEU A 347 1.76 -3.87 4.66
N ASN A 348 2.12 -3.61 3.39
CA ASN A 348 2.12 -4.66 2.36
C ASN A 348 3.12 -5.79 2.70
N ALA A 349 4.30 -5.43 3.21
CA ALA A 349 5.29 -6.42 3.63
C ALA A 349 4.80 -7.26 4.82
N LEU A 350 4.10 -6.65 5.80
CA LEU A 350 3.54 -7.34 6.95
C LEU A 350 2.46 -8.36 6.55
N ILE A 351 1.58 -8.01 5.60
CA ILE A 351 0.57 -8.93 5.06
C ILE A 351 1.26 -10.14 4.43
N GLN A 352 2.24 -9.91 3.55
CA GLN A 352 2.97 -10.98 2.85
C GLN A 352 3.79 -11.86 3.80
N PHE A 353 4.39 -11.25 4.84
CA PHE A 353 5.23 -11.95 5.81
C PHE A 353 4.41 -12.90 6.71
N HIS A 354 3.25 -12.44 7.18
CA HIS A 354 2.40 -13.19 8.12
C HIS A 354 1.43 -14.16 7.43
N ALA A 355 1.11 -13.95 6.15
CA ALA A 355 0.31 -14.89 5.40
C ALA A 355 1.05 -16.22 5.22
N ARG A 356 0.31 -17.32 5.44
CA ARG A 356 0.77 -18.68 5.14
C ARG A 356 1.00 -18.80 3.64
N ASP A 357 2.06 -19.49 3.25
CA ASP A 357 2.47 -19.58 1.84
C ASP A 357 1.32 -20.13 0.96
N SER A 358 0.67 -21.22 1.42
CA SER A 358 -0.48 -21.87 0.75
C SER A 358 -1.77 -21.04 0.63
N GLU A 359 -1.84 -19.87 1.25
CA GLU A 359 -3.03 -19.00 1.28
C GLU A 359 -2.70 -17.54 0.94
N LEU A 360 -1.45 -17.27 0.52
CA LEU A 360 -0.95 -15.93 0.29
C LEU A 360 -1.75 -15.20 -0.81
N GLY A 361 -2.10 -15.88 -1.89
CA GLY A 361 -2.91 -15.35 -2.98
C GLY A 361 -4.33 -15.00 -2.51
N THR A 362 -4.97 -15.86 -1.71
CA THR A 362 -6.27 -15.54 -1.11
C THR A 362 -6.19 -14.31 -0.19
N VAL A 363 -5.16 -14.23 0.67
CA VAL A 363 -4.99 -13.06 1.56
C VAL A 363 -4.77 -11.77 0.77
N LEU A 364 -3.96 -11.81 -0.29
CA LEU A 364 -3.67 -10.65 -1.13
C LEU A 364 -4.88 -10.21 -1.97
N ALA A 365 -5.66 -11.17 -2.48
CA ALA A 365 -6.93 -10.88 -3.15
C ALA A 365 -7.94 -10.25 -2.17
N GLY A 366 -7.99 -10.74 -0.93
CA GLY A 366 -8.84 -10.20 0.13
C GLY A 366 -8.42 -8.79 0.55
N ASN A 367 -7.12 -8.52 0.62
CA ASN A 367 -6.59 -7.18 0.82
C ASN A 367 -7.08 -6.21 -0.27
N ASN A 368 -7.00 -6.59 -1.55
CA ASN A 368 -7.53 -5.77 -2.64
C ASN A 368 -9.06 -5.58 -2.52
N TRP A 369 -9.79 -6.63 -2.17
CA TRP A 369 -11.24 -6.60 -2.00
C TRP A 369 -11.68 -5.56 -0.97
N VAL A 370 -11.10 -5.57 0.24
CA VAL A 370 -11.42 -4.60 1.30
C VAL A 370 -11.05 -3.17 0.87
N GLN A 371 -9.86 -2.98 0.28
CA GLN A 371 -9.42 -1.66 -0.17
C GLN A 371 -10.37 -1.07 -1.21
N ASN A 372 -10.77 -1.85 -2.21
CA ASN A 372 -11.67 -1.38 -3.26
C ASN A 372 -13.08 -1.08 -2.73
N LEU A 373 -13.59 -1.86 -1.77
CA LEU A 373 -14.86 -1.55 -1.11
C LEU A 373 -14.80 -0.23 -0.34
N VAL A 374 -13.73 0.01 0.42
CA VAL A 374 -13.56 1.26 1.16
C VAL A 374 -13.39 2.45 0.20
N MET A 375 -12.61 2.29 -0.88
CA MET A 375 -12.46 3.32 -1.92
C MET A 375 -13.80 3.67 -2.59
N LEU A 376 -14.62 2.67 -2.93
CA LEU A 376 -15.97 2.88 -3.48
C LEU A 376 -16.89 3.58 -2.48
N GLY A 377 -16.83 3.21 -1.20
CA GLY A 377 -17.58 3.88 -0.14
C GLY A 377 -17.21 5.36 0.02
N PHE A 378 -15.91 5.67 0.00
CA PHE A 378 -15.38 7.03 0.08
C PHE A 378 -15.69 7.85 -1.19
N LEU A 379 -15.68 7.22 -2.36
CA LEU A 379 -16.16 7.82 -3.60
C LEU A 379 -17.66 8.16 -3.50
N GLY A 380 -18.49 7.25 -2.98
CA GLY A 380 -19.90 7.49 -2.72
C GLY A 380 -20.14 8.64 -1.74
N LEU A 381 -19.33 8.74 -0.69
CA LEU A 381 -19.34 9.87 0.25
C LEU A 381 -19.03 11.20 -0.45
N THR A 382 -18.04 11.21 -1.34
CA THR A 382 -17.67 12.40 -2.13
C THR A 382 -18.82 12.85 -3.02
N VAL A 383 -19.46 11.91 -3.72
CA VAL A 383 -20.64 12.19 -4.55
C VAL A 383 -21.79 12.73 -3.71
N LEU A 384 -22.03 12.17 -2.53
CA LEU A 384 -23.07 12.65 -1.61
C LEU A 384 -22.84 14.11 -1.18
N PHE A 385 -21.60 14.47 -0.84
CA PHE A 385 -21.22 15.85 -0.49
C PHE A 385 -21.44 16.80 -1.67
N ALA A 386 -21.02 16.39 -2.88
CA ALA A 386 -21.19 17.17 -4.10
C ALA A 386 -22.68 17.42 -4.41
N VAL A 387 -23.54 16.40 -4.31
CA VAL A 387 -25.00 16.56 -4.57
C VAL A 387 -25.69 17.41 -3.50
N LYS A 388 -25.20 17.38 -2.25
CA LYS A 388 -25.71 18.22 -1.16
C LYS A 388 -25.17 19.65 -1.20
N GLY A 389 -24.26 19.98 -2.11
CA GLY A 389 -23.65 21.30 -2.20
C GLY A 389 -22.81 21.66 -0.97
N ILE A 390 -22.27 20.65 -0.28
CA ILE A 390 -21.37 20.87 0.86
C ILE A 390 -20.00 21.25 0.31
N GLU A 391 -19.42 22.33 0.84
CA GLU A 391 -18.11 22.83 0.41
C GLU A 391 -17.01 21.77 0.53
N SER A 392 -16.11 21.73 -0.45
CA SER A 392 -15.02 20.74 -0.54
C SER A 392 -14.09 20.76 0.67
N ALA A 393 -13.93 21.92 1.32
CA ALA A 393 -13.16 22.08 2.56
C ALA A 393 -13.70 21.20 3.70
N GLY A 394 -15.02 21.08 3.84
CA GLY A 394 -15.65 20.24 4.87
C GLY A 394 -15.28 18.76 4.70
N LEU A 395 -15.16 18.30 3.46
CA LEU A 395 -14.74 16.93 3.16
C LEU A 395 -13.26 16.70 3.51
N LEU A 396 -12.37 17.67 3.25
CA LEU A 396 -10.95 17.61 3.66
C LEU A 396 -10.78 17.58 5.18
N HIS A 397 -11.59 18.34 5.93
CA HIS A 397 -11.58 18.27 7.40
C HIS A 397 -12.06 16.90 7.92
N LEU A 398 -13.09 16.32 7.29
CA LEU A 398 -13.54 14.97 7.63
C LEU A 398 -12.44 13.91 7.37
N LEU A 399 -11.69 14.05 6.28
CA LEU A 399 -10.53 13.20 6.01
C LEU A 399 -9.45 13.35 7.07
N THR A 400 -9.17 14.59 7.52
CA THR A 400 -8.21 14.85 8.58
C THR A 400 -8.62 14.15 9.88
N LEU A 401 -9.89 14.22 10.26
CA LEU A 401 -10.41 13.52 11.44
C LEU A 401 -10.29 12.00 11.29
N THR A 402 -10.64 11.46 10.12
CA THR A 402 -10.53 10.03 9.82
C THR A 402 -9.08 9.55 9.92
N ALA A 403 -8.15 10.30 9.33
CA ALA A 403 -6.72 10.03 9.41
C ALA A 403 -6.21 10.12 10.86
N LEU A 404 -6.68 11.10 11.63
CA LEU A 404 -6.28 11.30 13.03
C LEU A 404 -6.70 10.11 13.91
N VAL A 405 -7.95 9.65 13.78
CA VAL A 405 -8.43 8.45 14.48
C VAL A 405 -7.57 7.24 14.12
N GLY A 406 -7.27 7.05 12.83
CA GLY A 406 -6.39 5.98 12.36
C GLY A 406 -4.96 6.09 12.88
N ALA A 407 -4.40 7.30 12.93
CA ALA A 407 -3.04 7.56 13.42
C ALA A 407 -2.94 7.32 14.93
N VAL A 408 -3.89 7.82 15.73
CA VAL A 408 -3.96 7.56 17.18
C VAL A 408 -4.05 6.06 17.45
N TYR A 409 -4.91 5.35 16.71
CA TYR A 409 -5.02 3.89 16.84
C TYR A 409 -3.71 3.18 16.45
N THR A 410 -3.04 3.63 15.39
CA THR A 410 -1.76 3.06 14.95
C THR A 410 -0.66 3.26 16.00
N VAL A 411 -0.57 4.46 16.59
CA VAL A 411 0.38 4.77 17.66
C VAL A 411 0.10 3.94 18.90
N TYR A 412 -1.18 3.77 19.25
CA TYR A 412 -1.59 2.92 20.38
C TYR A 412 -1.21 1.45 20.19
N GLN A 413 -1.27 0.93 18.96
CA GLN A 413 -0.93 -0.47 18.65
C GLN A 413 0.57 -0.71 18.47
N LEU A 414 1.33 0.30 18.03
CA LEU A 414 2.77 0.19 17.74
C LEU A 414 3.64 1.18 18.56
N PRO A 415 3.40 1.38 19.87
CA PRO A 415 4.07 2.42 20.65
C PRO A 415 5.58 2.18 20.72
N GLN A 416 5.97 0.92 20.94
CA GLN A 416 7.37 0.53 21.02
C GLN A 416 8.11 0.69 19.69
N SER A 417 7.44 0.45 18.57
CA SER A 417 8.05 0.57 17.25
C SER A 417 8.36 2.02 16.90
N LEU A 418 7.45 2.95 17.24
CA LEU A 418 7.68 4.38 17.05
C LEU A 418 8.81 4.89 17.93
N VAL A 419 8.77 4.56 19.22
CA VAL A 419 9.81 5.00 20.17
C VAL A 419 11.17 4.40 19.81
N ARG A 420 11.23 3.12 19.43
CA ARG A 420 12.46 2.52 18.92
C ARG A 420 13.02 3.31 17.74
N LEU A 421 12.19 3.67 16.76
CA LEU A 421 12.63 4.44 15.60
C LEU A 421 13.19 5.81 15.99
N VAL A 422 12.48 6.55 16.84
CA VAL A 422 12.89 7.88 17.32
C VAL A 422 14.19 7.80 18.10
N ILE A 423 14.26 6.92 19.10
CA ILE A 423 15.46 6.72 19.92
C ILE A 423 16.62 6.26 19.06
N ALA A 424 16.44 5.25 18.21
CA ALA A 424 17.50 4.75 17.34
C ALA A 424 18.08 5.87 16.46
N ARG A 425 17.24 6.78 15.97
CA ARG A 425 17.69 7.89 15.12
C ARG A 425 18.39 9.00 15.90
N LEU A 426 17.95 9.28 17.12
CA LEU A 426 18.62 10.21 18.05
C LEU A 426 19.97 9.67 18.53
N PHE A 427 20.07 8.36 18.79
CA PHE A 427 21.33 7.73 19.19
C PHE A 427 22.28 7.55 18.01
N ALA A 428 21.78 7.16 16.84
CA ALA A 428 22.61 6.97 15.64
C ALA A 428 23.26 8.26 15.13
N SER A 429 22.76 9.45 15.52
CA SER A 429 23.39 10.72 15.15
C SER A 429 24.67 11.00 15.95
N THR A 430 24.84 10.35 17.10
CA THR A 430 25.94 10.60 18.04
C THR A 430 26.81 9.36 18.29
N HIS A 431 26.25 8.16 18.13
CA HIS A 431 26.89 6.89 18.50
C HIS A 431 26.67 5.82 17.43
N ARG A 432 27.64 4.92 17.25
CA ARG A 432 27.54 3.75 16.37
C ARG A 432 27.20 2.52 17.20
N ILE A 433 26.03 1.93 16.95
CA ILE A 433 25.59 0.69 17.60
C ILE A 433 25.94 -0.49 16.69
N GLU A 434 26.71 -1.45 17.21
CA GLU A 434 27.01 -2.71 16.54
C GLU A 434 26.37 -3.86 17.33
N VAL A 435 25.51 -4.62 16.66
CA VAL A 435 24.79 -5.74 17.27
C VAL A 435 25.47 -7.04 16.85
N LEU A 436 26.09 -7.72 17.80
CA LEU A 436 26.74 -9.01 17.57
C LEU A 436 25.77 -10.15 17.89
N GLY A 437 25.78 -11.21 17.06
CA GLY A 437 24.99 -12.42 17.31
C GLY A 437 23.48 -12.25 17.17
N PHE A 438 23.01 -11.31 16.33
CA PHE A 438 21.59 -11.11 16.05
C PHE A 438 20.86 -12.39 15.59
N ASP A 439 21.56 -13.26 14.87
CA ASP A 439 21.02 -14.53 14.34
C ASP A 439 20.61 -15.52 15.45
N ASN A 440 21.07 -15.31 16.69
CA ASN A 440 20.67 -16.11 17.84
C ASN A 440 19.27 -15.74 18.37
N LEU A 441 18.71 -14.60 17.93
CA LEU A 441 17.38 -14.18 18.34
C LEU A 441 16.33 -14.82 17.42
N PRO A 442 15.52 -15.79 17.90
CA PRO A 442 14.50 -16.39 17.06
C PRO A 442 13.44 -15.35 16.67
N GLY A 443 12.97 -15.41 15.42
CA GLY A 443 11.94 -14.50 14.91
C GLY A 443 10.55 -14.72 15.53
N GLN A 444 10.30 -15.89 16.11
CA GLN A 444 9.05 -16.26 16.81
C GLN A 444 9.38 -17.09 18.07
N GLY A 445 8.44 -17.15 19.02
CA GLY A 445 8.62 -17.90 20.27
C GLY A 445 9.27 -17.09 21.40
N GLY A 446 9.19 -17.58 22.63
CA GLY A 446 9.60 -16.84 23.83
C GLY A 446 11.12 -16.70 23.93
N VAL A 447 11.59 -15.53 24.35
CA VAL A 447 13.03 -15.27 24.55
C VAL A 447 13.24 -14.60 25.89
N LEU A 448 14.11 -15.18 26.73
CA LEU A 448 14.59 -14.55 27.95
C LEU A 448 15.97 -13.95 27.69
N MET A 449 16.05 -12.62 27.68
CA MET A 449 17.30 -11.87 27.60
C MET A 449 17.81 -11.57 29.00
N LEU A 450 19.04 -11.97 29.28
CA LEU A 450 19.75 -11.68 30.52
C LEU A 450 20.93 -10.78 30.18
N GLY A 451 21.01 -9.63 30.83
CA GLY A 451 22.09 -8.67 30.66
C GLY A 451 22.62 -8.17 31.99
N ASN A 452 23.86 -7.69 31.98
CA ASN A 452 24.42 -6.90 33.07
C ASN A 452 23.81 -5.48 33.00
N HIS A 453 23.70 -4.80 34.14
CA HIS A 453 23.16 -3.44 34.16
C HIS A 453 24.27 -2.44 34.48
N ILE A 454 24.94 -1.92 33.47
CA ILE A 454 26.11 -1.04 33.61
C ILE A 454 25.72 0.44 33.49
N SER A 455 24.62 0.75 32.78
CA SER A 455 24.18 2.12 32.52
C SER A 455 22.65 2.27 32.51
N TRP A 456 22.18 3.49 32.82
CA TRP A 456 20.79 3.89 32.61
C TRP A 456 20.34 3.76 31.14
N LEU A 457 21.28 3.68 30.21
CA LEU A 457 21.00 3.56 28.77
C LEU A 457 20.84 2.10 28.29
N ASP A 458 21.13 1.10 29.13
CA ASP A 458 21.17 -0.31 28.70
C ASP A 458 19.84 -0.77 28.10
N TRP A 459 18.72 -0.40 28.72
CA TRP A 459 17.39 -0.76 28.21
C TRP A 459 17.12 -0.13 26.83
N ALA A 460 17.57 1.10 26.60
CA ALA A 460 17.41 1.78 25.32
C ALA A 460 18.26 1.10 24.23
N MET A 461 19.50 0.73 24.55
CA MET A 461 20.40 0.02 23.64
C MET A 461 19.85 -1.34 23.25
N ILE A 462 19.35 -2.12 24.21
CA ILE A 462 18.70 -3.41 23.95
C ILE A 462 17.43 -3.23 23.11
N GLN A 463 16.61 -2.22 23.43
CA GLN A 463 15.39 -1.95 22.68
C GLN A 463 15.66 -1.51 21.23
N ILE A 464 16.74 -0.76 20.99
CA ILE A 464 17.18 -0.35 19.65
C ILE A 464 17.69 -1.57 18.86
N ALA A 465 18.49 -2.42 19.51
CA ALA A 465 19.06 -3.61 18.89
C ALA A 465 18.01 -4.71 18.63
N CYS A 466 16.94 -4.78 19.44
CA CYS A 466 15.92 -5.81 19.33
C CYS A 466 14.76 -5.37 18.40
N PRO A 467 14.50 -6.13 17.32
CA PRO A 467 13.43 -5.85 16.38
C PRO A 467 12.05 -6.23 16.95
N ARG A 468 12.03 -7.06 18.00
CA ARG A 468 10.82 -7.54 18.68
C ARG A 468 10.49 -6.64 19.89
N PRO A 469 9.20 -6.54 20.26
CA PRO A 469 8.80 -5.94 21.52
C PRO A 469 9.51 -6.54 22.73
N VAL A 470 10.23 -5.73 23.51
CA VAL A 470 10.94 -6.20 24.72
C VAL A 470 10.17 -5.79 25.97
N ARG A 471 9.82 -6.77 26.80
CA ARG A 471 9.22 -6.55 28.12
C ARG A 471 10.33 -6.48 29.15
N PHE A 472 10.66 -5.25 29.56
CA PHE A 472 11.67 -5.04 30.58
C PHE A 472 11.11 -5.33 31.97
N VAL A 473 11.90 -6.02 32.78
CA VAL A 473 11.64 -6.16 34.21
C VAL A 473 12.29 -4.99 34.93
N MET A 474 11.52 -4.25 35.74
CA MET A 474 11.98 -3.02 36.40
C MET A 474 11.59 -3.01 37.88
N HIS A 475 12.41 -2.38 38.71
CA HIS A 475 12.10 -2.20 40.13
C HIS A 475 10.78 -1.43 40.35
N ARG A 476 9.88 -1.98 41.18
CA ARG A 476 8.52 -1.46 41.41
C ARG A 476 8.48 0.02 41.82
N GLY A 477 9.47 0.49 42.59
CA GLY A 477 9.53 1.89 43.03
C GLY A 477 9.76 2.91 41.90
N ILE A 478 10.46 2.53 40.83
CA ILE A 478 10.62 3.38 39.64
C ILE A 478 9.33 3.32 38.81
N TYR A 479 8.78 2.12 38.67
CA TYR A 479 7.57 1.86 37.90
C TYR A 479 6.33 2.62 38.41
N GLN A 480 6.17 2.75 39.73
CA GLN A 480 4.99 3.40 40.33
C GLN A 480 5.01 4.93 40.30
N ARG A 481 6.06 5.57 39.75
CA ARG A 481 6.09 7.04 39.63
C ARG A 481 5.00 7.50 38.66
N TRP A 482 4.08 8.35 39.13
CA TRP A 482 2.87 8.72 38.38
C TRP A 482 3.14 9.24 36.95
N TYR A 483 4.22 10.00 36.75
CA TYR A 483 4.59 10.56 35.45
C TYR A 483 5.24 9.55 34.50
N LEU A 484 5.72 8.40 35.00
CA LEU A 484 6.27 7.29 34.20
C LEU A 484 5.29 6.14 34.03
N LYS A 485 4.39 5.93 34.99
CA LYS A 485 3.54 4.74 35.08
C LYS A 485 2.75 4.51 33.79
N TRP A 486 2.09 5.55 33.27
CA TRP A 486 1.31 5.45 32.02
C TRP A 486 2.17 5.04 30.82
N PHE A 487 3.41 5.52 30.74
CA PHE A 487 4.36 5.17 29.68
C PHE A 487 4.88 3.74 29.87
N LEU A 488 5.22 3.34 31.09
CA LEU A 488 5.70 1.99 31.38
C LEU A 488 4.59 0.93 31.19
N ASP A 489 3.34 1.28 31.49
CA ASP A 489 2.14 0.47 31.22
C ASP A 489 1.98 0.24 29.71
N LEU A 490 2.11 1.30 28.91
CA LEU A 490 2.05 1.22 27.44
C LEU A 490 3.13 0.29 26.86
N PHE A 491 4.29 0.19 27.51
CA PHE A 491 5.39 -0.70 27.10
C PHE A 491 5.30 -2.11 27.71
N GLY A 492 4.35 -2.35 28.62
CA GLY A 492 4.20 -3.64 29.30
C GLY A 492 5.40 -3.99 30.18
N VAL A 493 6.01 -2.99 30.80
CA VAL A 493 7.11 -3.18 31.75
C VAL A 493 6.61 -3.96 32.97
N ILE A 494 7.39 -4.95 33.42
CA ILE A 494 7.01 -5.86 34.49
C ILE A 494 7.63 -5.33 35.80
N PRO A 495 6.82 -4.86 36.77
CA PRO A 495 7.34 -4.42 38.06
C PRO A 495 7.76 -5.62 38.91
N ILE A 496 8.96 -5.56 39.50
CA ILE A 496 9.46 -6.56 40.46
C ILE A 496 9.86 -5.89 41.78
N ALA A 497 9.61 -6.56 42.91
CA ALA A 497 10.00 -6.11 44.25
C ALA A 497 10.97 -7.14 44.87
N GLY A 498 11.97 -6.66 45.62
CA GLY A 498 13.10 -7.46 46.15
C GLY A 498 12.79 -8.49 47.24
N GLY A 499 11.57 -9.01 47.32
CA GLY A 499 11.19 -10.00 48.35
C GLY A 499 9.94 -10.83 48.05
N ASN A 500 9.04 -10.39 47.16
CA ASN A 500 7.83 -11.13 46.80
C ASN A 500 7.67 -11.18 45.27
N SER A 501 8.53 -11.97 44.62
CA SER A 501 8.69 -12.02 43.16
C SER A 501 7.80 -13.06 42.46
N LYS A 502 7.04 -13.88 43.20
CA LYS A 502 6.28 -15.01 42.64
C LYS A 502 5.28 -14.57 41.55
N GLU A 503 4.58 -13.46 41.78
CA GLU A 503 3.64 -12.88 40.80
C GLU A 503 4.37 -12.38 39.55
N SER A 504 5.46 -11.62 39.71
CA SER A 504 6.27 -11.13 38.59
C SER A 504 6.91 -12.28 37.80
N LEU A 505 7.38 -13.33 38.46
CA LEU A 505 7.95 -14.53 37.83
C LEU A 505 6.89 -15.33 37.06
N ASN A 506 5.68 -15.47 37.63
CA ASN A 506 4.55 -16.06 36.90
C ASN A 506 4.22 -15.25 35.65
N ARG A 507 4.20 -13.92 35.77
CA ARG A 507 3.94 -13.04 34.62
C ARG A 507 5.02 -13.15 33.55
N ILE A 508 6.29 -13.24 33.93
CA ILE A 508 7.39 -13.49 33.00
C ILE A 508 7.18 -14.83 32.28
N ASN A 509 6.83 -15.90 33.00
CA ASN A 509 6.59 -17.21 32.41
C ASN A 509 5.38 -17.21 31.45
N GLU A 510 4.29 -16.53 31.80
CA GLU A 510 3.14 -16.33 30.92
C GLU A 510 3.54 -15.64 29.61
N LEU A 511 4.32 -14.55 29.68
CA LEU A 511 4.76 -13.81 28.50
C LEU A 511 5.72 -14.62 27.63
N LEU A 512 6.64 -15.37 28.24
CA LEU A 512 7.52 -16.29 27.51
C LEU A 512 6.72 -17.40 26.80
N ARG A 513 5.71 -17.98 27.46
CA ARG A 513 4.81 -18.97 26.84
C ARG A 513 3.95 -18.38 25.73
N ALA A 514 3.55 -17.11 25.86
CA ALA A 514 2.88 -16.35 24.81
C ALA A 514 3.81 -15.99 23.64
N GLY A 515 5.09 -16.32 23.74
CA GLY A 515 6.07 -16.09 22.69
C GLY A 515 6.65 -14.67 22.69
N GLU A 516 6.60 -13.94 23.81
CA GLU A 516 7.18 -12.59 23.92
C GLU A 516 8.67 -12.61 24.32
N VAL A 517 9.35 -11.48 24.13
CA VAL A 517 10.74 -11.27 24.58
C VAL A 517 10.71 -10.57 25.93
N VAL A 518 11.31 -11.18 26.95
CA VAL A 518 11.45 -10.59 28.28
C VAL A 518 12.91 -10.30 28.53
N CYS A 519 13.23 -9.07 28.96
CA CYS A 519 14.58 -8.68 29.34
C CYS A 519 14.66 -8.44 30.84
N LEU A 520 15.59 -9.14 31.49
CA LEU A 520 15.85 -9.06 32.92
C LEU A 520 17.32 -8.71 33.15
N PHE A 521 17.54 -7.76 34.05
CA PHE A 521 18.86 -7.43 34.58
C PHE A 521 18.99 -8.07 35.98
N PRO A 522 19.68 -9.21 36.13
CA PRO A 522 19.66 -10.00 37.37
C PRO A 522 20.28 -9.27 38.57
N GLU A 523 21.19 -8.34 38.30
CA GLU A 523 21.94 -7.57 39.31
C GLU A 523 21.05 -6.63 40.14
N GLY A 524 19.85 -6.27 39.65
CA GLY A 524 18.85 -5.47 40.37
C GLY A 524 19.22 -4.00 40.64
N ALA A 525 20.50 -3.64 40.53
CA ALA A 525 21.06 -2.30 40.59
C ALA A 525 22.06 -2.11 39.43
N ILE A 526 22.42 -0.86 39.16
CA ILE A 526 23.47 -0.56 38.19
C ILE A 526 24.82 -0.98 38.80
N SER A 527 25.48 -1.94 38.16
CA SER A 527 26.83 -2.40 38.45
C SER A 527 27.79 -1.21 38.44
N ARG A 528 28.52 -1.06 39.54
CA ARG A 528 29.50 0.01 39.76
C ARG A 528 30.84 -0.32 39.13
#